data_AF-A0A1B7N5W2-F1
#
_entry.id   AF-A0A1B7N5W2-F1
#
_cell.length_a   1.000
_cell.length_b   1.000
_cell.length_c   1.000
_cell.angle_alpha   90.00
_cell.angle_beta   90.00
_cell.angle_gamma   90.00
#
_symmetry.space_group_name_H-M   'P 1'
#
loop_
_entity.id
_entity.type
_entity.pdbx_description
1 polymer ?
#
loop_
_entity_poly.entity_id
_entity_poly.type
_entity_poly.pdbx_seq_one_letter_code
_entity_poly.pdbx_strand_id
1 'polypeptide(L)'
;MVIRAQISPLTVYFLNMTMVSDDPSWRPVINFYRIYSYVTVASSTAFMYDWALTFGQEIELVWKQRWSLMTVLYLSVRYVGILFSIATMLTACLPSVSVTHVVSNVMVFAPMWTSFVVNTMLRVIMLFRLHAMYQQSRQMFIFLVVVFLMLTIACGVIAAIKSHLLHGDEFILSGTYQCVDGGNVQLLTAETWIFGTVWEVTALCLAVWIAVKHFRELQRPSTGSVIGDCFTVLIKTHVFYSASYAAVSCFSLGLLSRKISVRQSVTDICI
;
A
#
# COMPACT_ATOMS: atom_id res chain seq x y z
N MET A 1 53.41 -14.34 -24.50
CA MET A 1 53.06 -12.91 -24.35
C MET A 1 51.79 -12.84 -23.50
N VAL A 2 51.95 -12.78 -22.18
CA VAL A 2 50.84 -12.80 -21.22
C VAL A 2 50.61 -11.34 -20.81
N ILE A 3 49.54 -10.73 -21.30
CA ILE A 3 49.14 -9.38 -20.89
C ILE A 3 48.45 -9.51 -19.53
N ARG A 4 49.21 -9.28 -18.46
CA ARG A 4 48.70 -9.17 -17.09
C ARG A 4 48.10 -7.77 -16.95
N ALA A 5 46.78 -7.64 -17.10
CA ALA A 5 46.09 -6.40 -16.78
C ALA A 5 46.12 -6.21 -15.25
N GLN A 6 46.95 -5.26 -14.81
CA GLN A 6 47.12 -4.90 -13.42
C GLN A 6 45.93 -4.01 -13.02
N ILE A 7 44.90 -4.61 -12.44
CA ILE A 7 43.76 -3.88 -11.87
C ILE A 7 44.27 -3.17 -10.61
N SER A 8 44.30 -1.85 -10.64
CA SER A 8 44.73 -0.99 -9.52
C SER A 8 43.82 -1.20 -8.30
N PRO A 9 44.37 -1.26 -7.06
CA PRO A 9 43.58 -1.41 -5.84
C PRO A 9 42.47 -0.36 -5.71
N LEU A 10 42.70 0.85 -6.23
CA LEU A 10 41.77 1.99 -6.21
C LEU A 10 40.42 1.74 -6.93
N THR A 11 40.37 0.84 -7.92
CA THR A 11 39.14 0.60 -8.69
C THR A 11 38.17 -0.33 -7.96
N VAL A 12 38.67 -1.17 -7.03
CA VAL A 12 37.84 -2.07 -6.21
C VAL A 12 37.17 -1.31 -5.05
N TYR A 13 37.77 -0.23 -4.57
CA TYR A 13 37.20 0.58 -3.48
C TYR A 13 35.95 1.37 -3.88
N PHE A 14 35.73 1.63 -5.17
CA PHE A 14 34.59 2.44 -5.64
C PHE A 14 33.28 1.66 -5.77
N LEU A 15 33.30 0.32 -5.69
CA LEU A 15 32.12 -0.53 -5.91
C LEU A 15 31.39 -0.95 -4.63
N ASN A 16 31.90 -0.57 -3.45
CA ASN A 16 31.27 -0.93 -2.18
C ASN A 16 31.46 0.17 -1.14
N MET A 17 31.20 1.42 -1.53
CA MET A 17 31.33 2.56 -0.63
C MET A 17 30.04 2.71 0.18
N THR A 18 29.97 1.98 1.29
CA THR A 18 28.99 2.22 2.34
C THR A 18 29.31 3.57 3.00
N MET A 19 28.58 4.61 2.61
CA MET A 19 28.73 5.96 3.20
C MET A 19 28.15 5.97 4.62
N VAL A 20 29.01 5.79 5.62
CA VAL A 20 28.64 5.93 7.04
C VAL A 20 28.69 7.41 7.41
N SER A 21 27.55 7.99 7.76
CA SER A 21 27.43 9.37 8.24
C SER A 21 26.98 9.38 9.71
N ASP A 22 27.82 9.92 10.59
CA ASP A 22 27.55 10.07 12.04
C ASP A 22 27.03 11.47 12.40
N ASP A 23 26.47 12.21 11.42
CA ASP A 23 25.99 13.57 11.63
C ASP A 23 24.76 13.58 12.60
N PRO A 24 24.79 14.37 13.69
CA PRO A 24 23.63 14.51 14.59
C PRO A 24 22.35 14.99 13.90
N SER A 25 22.42 15.56 12.69
CA SER A 25 21.25 15.94 11.87
C SER A 25 20.32 14.76 11.53
N TRP A 26 20.81 13.50 11.60
CA TRP A 26 20.03 12.29 11.34
C TRP A 26 19.16 11.82 12.50
N ARG A 27 19.36 12.35 13.72
CA ARG A 27 18.59 11.95 14.93
C ARG A 27 17.06 11.99 14.76
N PRO A 28 16.45 12.99 14.10
CA PRO A 28 14.99 13.02 13.88
C PRO A 28 14.51 11.88 12.99
N VAL A 29 15.31 11.52 11.97
CA VAL A 29 15.01 10.43 11.03
C VAL A 29 15.07 9.09 11.75
N ILE A 30 16.15 8.85 12.53
CA ILE A 30 16.31 7.64 13.34
C ILE A 30 15.15 7.49 14.35
N ASN A 31 14.78 8.58 15.03
CA ASN A 31 13.64 8.58 15.96
C ASN A 31 12.31 8.28 15.24
N PHE A 32 12.10 8.84 14.04
CA PHE A 32 10.92 8.54 13.23
C PHE A 32 10.84 7.05 12.90
N TYR A 33 11.93 6.43 12.44
CA TYR A 33 11.95 5.01 12.14
C TYR A 33 11.74 4.15 13.40
N ARG A 34 12.30 4.52 14.55
CA ARG A 34 12.03 3.82 15.82
C ARG A 34 10.56 3.85 16.20
N ILE A 35 9.92 5.03 16.15
CA ILE A 35 8.48 5.18 16.42
C ILE A 35 7.69 4.35 15.42
N TYR A 36 8.03 4.42 14.14
CA TYR A 36 7.39 3.64 13.09
C TYR A 36 7.46 2.14 13.39
N SER A 37 8.62 1.60 13.75
CA SER A 37 8.79 0.20 14.13
C SER A 37 7.90 -0.20 15.32
N TYR A 38 7.85 0.61 16.39
CA TYR A 38 6.96 0.31 17.52
C TYR A 38 5.48 0.32 17.13
N VAL A 39 5.06 1.30 16.31
CA VAL A 39 3.69 1.38 15.81
C VAL A 39 3.36 0.21 14.90
N THR A 40 4.29 -0.20 14.03
CA THR A 40 4.14 -1.41 13.20
C THR A 40 3.95 -2.63 14.09
N VAL A 41 4.76 -2.81 15.13
CA VAL A 41 4.63 -3.93 16.09
C VAL A 41 3.28 -3.93 16.78
N ALA A 42 2.85 -2.79 17.32
CA ALA A 42 1.55 -2.66 17.95
C ALA A 42 0.40 -2.95 16.98
N SER A 43 0.47 -2.41 15.75
CA SER A 43 -0.56 -2.55 14.73
C SER A 43 -0.67 -4.00 14.23
N SER A 44 0.45 -4.66 13.93
CA SER A 44 0.44 -6.08 13.53
C SER A 44 -0.05 -6.97 14.65
N THR A 45 0.29 -6.68 15.91
CA THR A 45 -0.23 -7.44 17.07
C THR A 45 -1.75 -7.28 17.20
N ALA A 46 -2.26 -6.05 17.09
CA ALA A 46 -3.70 -5.79 17.11
C ALA A 46 -4.43 -6.48 15.95
N PHE A 47 -3.85 -6.45 14.75
CA PHE A 47 -4.38 -7.13 13.57
C PHE A 47 -4.45 -8.65 13.76
N MET A 48 -3.38 -9.27 14.29
CA MET A 48 -3.36 -10.70 14.58
C MET A 48 -4.38 -11.08 15.66
N TYR A 49 -4.57 -10.22 16.66
CA TYR A 49 -5.57 -10.41 17.71
C TYR A 49 -7.00 -10.38 17.15
N ASP A 50 -7.35 -9.38 16.34
CA ASP A 50 -8.66 -9.29 15.68
C ASP A 50 -8.91 -10.48 14.74
N TRP A 51 -7.88 -10.91 14.01
CA TRP A 51 -7.96 -12.12 13.19
C TRP A 51 -8.26 -13.36 14.04
N ALA A 52 -7.56 -13.56 15.15
CA ALA A 52 -7.76 -14.73 16.00
C ALA A 52 -9.19 -14.79 16.58
N LEU A 53 -9.77 -13.64 16.94
CA LEU A 53 -11.16 -13.55 17.42
C LEU A 53 -12.18 -13.86 16.32
N THR A 54 -11.92 -13.42 15.08
CA THR A 54 -12.85 -13.56 13.96
C THR A 54 -12.71 -14.89 13.20
N PHE A 55 -11.62 -15.63 13.43
CA PHE A 55 -11.32 -16.89 12.73
C PHE A 55 -12.39 -17.97 12.93
N GLY A 56 -12.95 -18.09 14.14
CA GLY A 56 -13.99 -19.08 14.42
C GLY A 56 -15.25 -18.85 13.57
N GLN A 57 -15.68 -17.59 13.47
CA GLN A 57 -16.81 -17.20 12.64
C GLN A 57 -16.50 -17.33 11.14
N GLU A 58 -15.26 -17.06 10.74
CA GLU A 58 -14.82 -17.17 9.35
C GLU A 58 -14.92 -18.61 8.83
N ILE A 59 -14.54 -19.61 9.63
CA ILE A 59 -14.68 -21.01 9.24
C ILE A 59 -16.16 -21.36 9.01
N GLU A 60 -17.04 -20.93 9.91
CA GLU A 60 -18.45 -21.28 9.82
C GLU A 60 -19.19 -20.56 8.68
N LEU A 61 -18.91 -19.28 8.47
CA LEU A 61 -19.62 -18.44 7.53
C LEU A 61 -18.99 -18.44 6.13
N VAL A 62 -17.67 -18.52 6.03
CA VAL A 62 -16.95 -18.33 4.76
C VAL A 62 -16.49 -19.67 4.20
N TRP A 63 -15.85 -20.51 5.01
CA TRP A 63 -15.25 -21.77 4.53
C TRP A 63 -16.28 -22.84 4.21
N LYS A 64 -17.37 -22.93 4.99
CA LYS A 64 -18.46 -23.89 4.75
C LYS A 64 -19.40 -23.47 3.61
N GLN A 65 -19.31 -22.22 3.14
CA GLN A 65 -20.18 -21.71 2.08
C GLN A 65 -19.62 -22.02 0.68
N ARG A 66 -20.47 -21.91 -0.35
CA ARG A 66 -20.03 -22.09 -1.75
C ARG A 66 -18.99 -21.04 -2.11
N TRP A 67 -17.90 -21.49 -2.71
CA TRP A 67 -16.78 -20.62 -3.10
C TRP A 67 -17.21 -19.72 -4.26
N SER A 68 -17.36 -18.43 -3.97
CA SER A 68 -17.57 -17.39 -4.97
C SER A 68 -16.26 -16.65 -5.26
N LEU A 69 -16.17 -15.96 -6.39
CA LEU A 69 -15.01 -15.10 -6.67
C LEU A 69 -14.78 -14.04 -5.57
N MET A 70 -15.85 -13.50 -5.00
CA MET A 70 -15.76 -12.56 -3.88
C MET A 70 -15.16 -13.21 -2.63
N THR A 71 -15.54 -14.47 -2.36
CA THR A 71 -14.98 -15.27 -1.25
C THR A 71 -13.47 -15.46 -1.42
N VAL A 72 -13.02 -15.81 -2.63
CA VAL A 72 -11.59 -16.01 -2.92
C VAL A 72 -10.81 -14.70 -2.78
N LEU A 73 -11.35 -13.59 -3.29
CA LEU A 73 -10.74 -12.26 -3.16
C LEU A 73 -10.65 -11.81 -1.69
N TYR A 74 -11.69 -12.08 -0.91
CA TYR A 74 -11.70 -11.78 0.52
C TYR A 74 -10.61 -12.57 1.26
N LEU A 75 -10.57 -13.89 1.06
CA LEU A 75 -9.57 -14.75 1.70
C LEU A 75 -8.16 -14.39 1.25
N SER A 76 -7.94 -14.08 -0.04
CA SER A 76 -6.61 -13.71 -0.53
C SER A 76 -6.08 -12.43 0.13
N VAL A 77 -6.89 -11.38 0.20
CA VAL A 77 -6.51 -10.13 0.89
C VAL A 77 -6.20 -10.40 2.36
N ARG A 78 -7.03 -11.22 3.02
CA ARG A 78 -6.90 -11.53 4.44
C ARG A 78 -5.62 -12.31 4.73
N TYR A 79 -5.35 -13.39 4.01
CA TYR A 79 -4.16 -14.21 4.23
C TYR A 79 -2.86 -13.54 3.77
N VAL A 80 -2.89 -12.75 2.68
CA VAL A 80 -1.73 -11.94 2.28
C VAL A 80 -1.42 -10.90 3.36
N GLY A 81 -2.44 -10.27 3.96
CA GLY A 81 -2.27 -9.34 5.07
C GLY A 81 -1.69 -10.00 6.34
N ILE A 82 -2.12 -11.23 6.66
CA ILE A 82 -1.57 -12.01 7.79
C ILE A 82 -0.10 -12.36 7.54
N LEU A 83 0.22 -12.88 6.35
CA LEU A 83 1.60 -13.20 5.99
C LEU A 83 2.50 -11.97 6.07
N PHE A 84 2.00 -10.82 5.60
CA PHE A 84 2.70 -9.55 5.70
C PHE A 84 2.92 -9.10 7.15
N SER A 85 1.89 -9.23 7.99
CA SER A 85 1.97 -8.87 9.41
C SER A 85 2.98 -9.74 10.16
N ILE A 86 3.01 -11.04 9.87
CA ILE A 86 3.99 -11.97 10.45
C ILE A 86 5.40 -11.64 9.98
N ALA A 87 5.59 -11.40 8.67
CA ALA A 87 6.90 -11.05 8.11
C ALA A 87 7.47 -9.76 8.71
N THR A 88 6.62 -8.74 8.90
CA THR A 88 7.01 -7.48 9.54
C THR A 88 7.33 -7.66 11.03
N MET A 89 6.58 -8.49 11.76
CA MET A 89 6.89 -8.81 13.16
C MET A 89 8.22 -9.55 13.30
N LEU A 90 8.44 -10.56 12.46
CA LEU A 90 9.69 -11.32 12.47
C LEU A 90 10.89 -10.41 12.19
N THR A 91 10.74 -9.50 11.23
CA THR A 91 11.77 -8.52 10.88
C THR A 91 12.03 -7.52 12.01
N ALA A 92 10.98 -7.05 12.69
CA ALA A 92 11.11 -6.08 13.78
C ALA A 92 11.72 -6.69 15.07
N CYS A 93 11.48 -7.97 15.32
CA CYS A 93 11.94 -8.66 16.54
C CYS A 93 13.34 -9.29 16.44
N LEU A 94 13.91 -9.46 15.24
CA LEU A 94 15.27 -9.98 15.01
C LEU A 94 16.21 -8.89 14.46
N PRO A 95 16.74 -8.00 15.32
CA PRO A 95 17.62 -6.91 14.89
C PRO A 95 19.09 -7.33 14.66
N SER A 96 19.45 -8.61 14.83
CA SER A 96 20.83 -9.04 15.11
C SER A 96 21.45 -10.09 14.18
N VAL A 97 20.75 -10.56 13.14
CA VAL A 97 21.40 -11.41 12.12
C VAL A 97 22.00 -10.49 11.09
N SER A 98 23.33 -10.55 10.88
CA SER A 98 24.02 -9.87 9.78
C SER A 98 23.24 -10.11 8.49
N VAL A 99 22.54 -9.09 8.02
CA VAL A 99 21.59 -9.22 6.94
C VAL A 99 22.40 -9.39 5.65
N THR A 100 22.53 -10.62 5.16
CA THR A 100 23.08 -10.89 3.82
C THR A 100 22.32 -10.01 2.82
N HIS A 101 22.96 -9.42 1.81
CA HIS A 101 22.34 -8.50 0.82
C HIS A 101 20.97 -9.01 0.28
N VAL A 102 20.79 -10.33 0.20
CA VAL A 102 19.51 -10.99 -0.17
C VAL A 102 18.37 -10.66 0.81
N VAL A 103 18.61 -10.72 2.11
CA VAL A 103 17.58 -10.49 3.14
C VAL A 103 17.21 -9.00 3.24
N SER A 104 18.19 -8.10 3.02
CA SER A 104 17.95 -6.65 2.99
C SER A 104 17.05 -6.26 1.81
N ASN A 105 17.35 -6.79 0.63
CA ASN A 105 16.51 -6.61 -0.56
C ASN A 105 15.10 -7.14 -0.33
N VAL A 106 14.95 -8.35 0.23
CA VAL A 106 13.62 -8.90 0.56
C VAL A 106 12.85 -7.99 1.51
N MET A 107 13.50 -7.39 2.52
CA MET A 107 12.84 -6.46 3.46
C MET A 107 12.32 -5.18 2.82
N VAL A 108 12.94 -4.68 1.74
CA VAL A 108 12.52 -3.44 1.07
C VAL A 108 11.52 -3.72 -0.06
N PHE A 109 11.78 -4.74 -0.88
CA PHE A 109 10.94 -5.07 -2.02
C PHE A 109 9.63 -5.75 -1.61
N ALA A 110 9.66 -6.68 -0.65
CA ALA A 110 8.45 -7.42 -0.29
C ALA A 110 7.32 -6.50 0.19
N PRO A 111 7.53 -5.53 1.11
CA PRO A 111 6.46 -4.61 1.50
C PRO A 111 5.90 -3.75 0.37
N MET A 112 6.75 -3.31 -0.55
CA MET A 112 6.31 -2.51 -1.70
C MET A 112 5.37 -3.31 -2.60
N TRP A 113 5.79 -4.51 -3.01
CA TRP A 113 5.02 -5.35 -3.91
C TRP A 113 3.80 -5.95 -3.24
N THR A 114 3.89 -6.33 -1.96
CA THR A 114 2.72 -6.77 -1.18
C THR A 114 1.69 -5.65 -1.07
N SER A 115 2.11 -4.41 -0.81
CA SER A 115 1.19 -3.26 -0.78
C SER A 115 0.52 -3.04 -2.13
N PHE A 116 1.26 -3.15 -3.24
CA PHE A 116 0.69 -3.05 -4.59
C PHE A 116 -0.37 -4.13 -4.85
N VAL A 117 -0.07 -5.39 -4.52
CA VAL A 117 -0.99 -6.52 -4.70
C VAL A 117 -2.25 -6.34 -3.85
N VAL A 118 -2.12 -6.03 -2.55
CA VAL A 118 -3.26 -5.85 -1.65
C VAL A 118 -4.16 -4.69 -2.11
N ASN A 119 -3.57 -3.54 -2.47
CA ASN A 119 -4.35 -2.41 -2.99
C ASN A 119 -5.07 -2.76 -4.30
N THR A 120 -4.42 -3.52 -5.19
CA THR A 120 -5.07 -3.98 -6.43
C THR A 120 -6.26 -4.89 -6.13
N MET A 121 -6.11 -5.84 -5.20
CA MET A 121 -7.21 -6.72 -4.80
C MET A 121 -8.37 -5.95 -4.16
N LEU A 122 -8.09 -4.96 -3.31
CA LEU A 122 -9.12 -4.09 -2.73
C LEU A 122 -9.89 -3.33 -3.81
N ARG A 123 -9.21 -2.76 -4.82
CA ARG A 123 -9.86 -2.10 -5.96
C ARG A 123 -10.75 -3.06 -6.75
N VAL A 124 -10.32 -4.31 -6.94
CA VAL A 124 -11.11 -5.36 -7.60
C VAL A 124 -12.37 -5.69 -6.79
N ILE A 125 -12.28 -5.85 -5.47
CA ILE A 125 -13.44 -6.07 -4.59
C ILE A 125 -14.45 -4.93 -4.74
N MET A 126 -13.97 -3.69 -4.75
CA MET A 126 -14.82 -2.51 -4.92
C MET A 126 -15.48 -2.47 -6.30
N LEU A 127 -14.75 -2.84 -7.35
CA LEU A 127 -15.28 -2.94 -8.71
C LEU A 127 -16.43 -3.95 -8.79
N PHE A 128 -16.25 -5.16 -8.25
CA PHE A 128 -17.31 -6.18 -8.23
C PHE A 128 -18.53 -5.74 -7.44
N ARG A 129 -18.30 -5.05 -6.33
CA ARG A 129 -19.37 -4.54 -5.47
C ARG A 129 -20.18 -3.45 -6.14
N LEU A 130 -19.52 -2.52 -6.81
CA LEU A 130 -20.17 -1.46 -7.58
C LEU A 130 -20.93 -2.03 -8.79
N HIS A 131 -20.37 -3.07 -9.42
CA HIS A 131 -21.06 -3.81 -10.49
C HIS A 131 -22.35 -4.48 -10.01
N ALA A 132 -22.33 -5.08 -8.81
CA ALA A 132 -23.53 -5.65 -8.20
C ALA A 132 -24.58 -4.57 -7.90
N MET A 133 -24.17 -3.38 -7.45
CA MET A 133 -25.07 -2.23 -7.23
C MET A 133 -25.71 -1.72 -8.54
N TYR A 134 -24.99 -1.78 -9.66
CA TYR A 134 -25.46 -1.32 -10.98
C TYR A 134 -26.30 -2.34 -11.75
N GLN A 135 -26.93 -3.30 -11.06
CA GLN A 135 -27.77 -4.35 -11.65
C GLN A 135 -27.10 -5.07 -12.84
N GLN A 136 -25.78 -5.26 -12.79
CA GLN A 136 -25.04 -5.98 -13.82
C GLN A 136 -25.05 -5.31 -15.22
N SER A 137 -25.20 -3.98 -15.28
CA SER A 137 -25.11 -3.23 -16.54
C SER A 137 -23.72 -3.39 -17.18
N ARG A 138 -23.68 -4.02 -18.37
CA ARG A 138 -22.43 -4.33 -19.10
C ARG A 138 -21.64 -3.08 -19.47
N GLN A 139 -22.30 -1.99 -19.84
CA GLN A 139 -21.62 -0.75 -20.25
C GLN A 139 -20.87 -0.13 -19.08
N MET A 140 -21.51 -0.08 -17.91
CA MET A 140 -20.89 0.48 -16.71
C MET A 140 -19.74 -0.38 -16.21
N PHE A 141 -19.89 -1.71 -16.31
CA PHE A 141 -18.82 -2.64 -15.97
C PHE A 141 -17.59 -2.44 -16.85
N ILE A 142 -17.78 -2.32 -18.18
CA ILE A 142 -16.69 -2.06 -19.12
C ILE A 142 -15.98 -0.75 -18.78
N PHE A 143 -16.74 0.32 -18.52
CA PHE A 143 -16.17 1.60 -18.11
C PHE A 143 -15.29 1.47 -16.85
N LEU A 144 -15.80 0.80 -15.80
CA LEU A 144 -15.05 0.59 -14.56
C LEU A 144 -13.78 -0.25 -14.76
N VAL A 145 -13.86 -1.30 -15.58
CA VAL A 145 -12.71 -2.16 -15.89
C VAL A 145 -11.64 -1.38 -16.65
N VAL A 146 -12.02 -0.53 -17.62
CA VAL A 146 -11.07 0.30 -18.36
C VAL A 146 -10.34 1.26 -17.43
N VAL A 147 -11.07 1.99 -16.57
CA VAL A 147 -10.45 2.91 -15.60
C VAL A 147 -9.54 2.17 -14.63
N PHE A 148 -9.98 1.01 -14.13
CA PHE A 148 -9.18 0.16 -13.23
C PHE A 148 -7.87 -0.30 -13.88
N LEU A 149 -7.94 -0.79 -15.12
CA LEU A 149 -6.75 -1.26 -15.85
C LEU A 149 -5.76 -0.12 -16.09
N MET A 150 -6.23 1.04 -16.53
CA MET A 150 -5.36 2.22 -16.75
C MET A 150 -4.63 2.63 -15.48
N LEU A 151 -5.32 2.72 -14.34
CA LEU A 151 -4.71 3.09 -13.06
C LEU A 151 -3.75 2.01 -12.55
N THR A 152 -4.08 0.73 -12.74
CA THR A 152 -3.24 -0.39 -12.30
C THR A 152 -1.95 -0.45 -13.10
N ILE A 153 -2.02 -0.27 -14.42
CA ILE A 153 -0.83 -0.21 -15.29
C ILE A 153 0.06 0.97 -14.88
N ALA A 154 -0.50 2.17 -14.68
CA ALA A 154 0.27 3.33 -14.23
C ALA A 154 0.96 3.08 -12.88
N CYS A 155 0.24 2.53 -11.90
CA CYS A 155 0.81 2.18 -10.60
C CYS A 155 1.88 1.10 -10.70
N GLY A 156 1.70 0.10 -11.58
CA GLY A 156 2.67 -0.97 -11.81
C GLY A 156 3.97 -0.46 -12.43
N VAL A 157 3.88 0.44 -13.40
CA VAL A 157 5.06 1.11 -14.00
C VAL A 157 5.81 1.91 -12.93
N ILE A 158 5.11 2.67 -12.10
CA ILE A 158 5.74 3.41 -10.99
C ILE A 158 6.41 2.46 -9.99
N ALA A 159 5.77 1.36 -9.62
CA ALA A 159 6.36 0.36 -8.72
C ALA A 159 7.63 -0.27 -9.30
N ALA A 160 7.65 -0.54 -10.61
CA ALA A 160 8.84 -1.04 -11.31
C ALA A 160 9.97 0.01 -11.30
N ILE A 161 9.66 1.28 -11.60
CA ILE A 161 10.65 2.37 -11.56
C ILE A 161 11.23 2.52 -10.15
N LYS A 162 10.38 2.54 -9.11
CA LYS A 162 10.84 2.56 -7.71
C LYS A 162 11.73 1.38 -7.40
N SER A 163 11.39 0.20 -7.90
CA SER A 163 12.19 -1.00 -7.67
C SER A 163 13.59 -0.89 -8.28
N HIS A 164 13.70 -0.32 -9.48
CA HIS A 164 14.99 -0.08 -10.13
C HIS A 164 15.83 0.98 -9.40
N LEU A 165 15.20 2.06 -8.91
CA LEU A 165 15.89 3.12 -8.17
C LEU A 165 16.45 2.60 -6.83
N LEU A 166 15.69 1.77 -6.12
CA LEU A 166 16.11 1.21 -4.83
C LEU A 166 17.23 0.18 -4.95
N HIS A 167 17.38 -0.47 -6.10
CA HIS A 167 18.49 -1.39 -6.34
C HIS A 167 19.84 -0.67 -6.56
N GLY A 168 19.82 0.65 -6.82
CA GLY A 168 21.03 1.44 -7.08
C GLY A 168 21.67 2.11 -5.85
N ASP A 169 20.92 2.27 -4.75
CA ASP A 169 21.27 3.15 -3.63
C ASP A 169 21.19 2.41 -2.26
N GLU A 170 22.12 1.49 -1.98
CA GLU A 170 22.28 0.92 -0.62
C GLU A 170 23.03 1.93 0.29
N PHE A 171 22.30 2.84 0.95
CA PHE A 171 22.88 3.75 1.96
C PHE A 171 22.79 3.13 3.36
N ILE A 172 23.94 2.98 4.05
CA ILE A 172 24.03 2.47 5.43
C ILE A 172 24.16 3.66 6.40
N LEU A 173 23.15 3.88 7.25
CA LEU A 173 23.17 4.96 8.22
C LEU A 173 23.45 4.46 9.66
N SER A 174 24.58 4.89 10.24
CA SER A 174 24.89 4.80 11.68
C SER A 174 24.64 3.42 12.33
N GLY A 175 25.19 2.34 11.75
CA GLY A 175 25.12 0.99 12.34
C GLY A 175 23.72 0.34 12.33
N THR A 176 22.72 1.01 11.78
CA THR A 176 21.38 0.47 11.50
C THR A 176 21.18 0.42 9.98
N TYR A 177 20.89 -0.76 9.43
CA TYR A 177 20.58 -0.95 8.01
C TYR A 177 19.30 -0.18 7.65
N GLN A 178 19.40 1.10 7.26
CA GLN A 178 18.26 1.92 6.88
C GLN A 178 18.55 2.71 5.61
N CYS A 179 17.90 2.32 4.52
CA CYS A 179 17.92 3.05 3.26
C CYS A 179 17.06 4.32 3.39
N VAL A 180 17.70 5.48 3.22
CA VAL A 180 17.00 6.77 3.15
C VAL A 180 16.47 6.95 1.73
N ASP A 181 15.15 7.08 1.61
CA ASP A 181 14.47 7.21 0.32
C ASP A 181 14.91 8.51 -0.39
N GLY A 182 15.39 8.38 -1.64
CA GLY A 182 15.76 9.51 -2.49
C GLY A 182 14.55 10.39 -2.85
N GLY A 183 14.79 11.67 -3.17
CA GLY A 183 13.71 12.63 -3.49
C GLY A 183 12.78 12.18 -4.62
N ASN A 184 13.31 11.44 -5.60
CA ASN A 184 12.55 10.88 -6.71
C ASN A 184 11.56 9.79 -6.26
N VAL A 185 11.95 8.92 -5.32
CA VAL A 185 11.08 7.85 -4.79
C VAL A 185 9.91 8.44 -3.99
N GLN A 186 10.17 9.55 -3.32
CA GLN A 186 9.16 10.29 -2.58
C GLN A 186 8.08 10.90 -3.49
N LEU A 187 8.48 11.48 -4.64
CA LEU A 187 7.55 12.00 -5.65
C LEU A 187 6.71 10.87 -6.27
N LEU A 188 7.37 9.79 -6.70
CA LEU A 188 6.71 8.58 -7.23
C LEU A 188 5.73 7.98 -6.22
N THR A 189 5.98 8.16 -4.91
CA THR A 189 5.05 7.75 -3.86
C THR A 189 3.82 8.65 -3.78
N ALA A 190 3.98 9.97 -3.87
CA ALA A 190 2.85 10.88 -3.95
C ALA A 190 1.95 10.57 -5.15
N GLU A 191 2.52 10.30 -6.32
CA GLU A 191 1.76 9.94 -7.54
C GLU A 191 0.89 8.68 -7.35
N THR A 192 1.44 7.64 -6.71
CA THR A 192 0.66 6.41 -6.42
C THR A 192 -0.53 6.66 -5.49
N TRP A 193 -0.39 7.57 -4.51
CA TRP A 193 -1.50 7.97 -3.63
C TRP A 193 -2.56 8.74 -4.40
N ILE A 194 -2.15 9.63 -5.31
CA ILE A 194 -3.08 10.39 -6.15
C ILE A 194 -3.94 9.45 -7.00
N PHE A 195 -3.34 8.49 -7.72
CA PHE A 195 -4.11 7.50 -8.49
C PHE A 195 -5.02 6.62 -7.64
N GLY A 196 -4.64 6.37 -6.39
CA GLY A 196 -5.53 5.77 -5.40
C GLY A 196 -6.75 6.64 -5.10
N THR A 197 -6.53 7.90 -4.73
CA THR A 197 -7.63 8.82 -4.42
C THR A 197 -8.59 9.04 -5.59
N VAL A 198 -8.08 9.14 -6.82
CA VAL A 198 -8.92 9.31 -8.01
C VAL A 198 -9.87 8.13 -8.19
N TRP A 199 -9.38 6.90 -7.99
CA TRP A 199 -10.20 5.70 -8.04
C TRP A 199 -11.28 5.71 -6.96
N GLU A 200 -10.90 6.01 -5.72
CA GLU A 200 -11.83 6.02 -4.58
C GLU A 200 -12.92 7.07 -4.72
N VAL A 201 -12.58 8.27 -5.16
CA VAL A 201 -13.55 9.34 -5.44
C VAL A 201 -14.50 8.91 -6.55
N THR A 202 -13.98 8.32 -7.63
CA THR A 202 -14.81 7.82 -8.73
C THR A 202 -15.78 6.74 -8.25
N ALA A 203 -15.29 5.75 -7.50
CA ALA A 203 -16.11 4.68 -6.93
C ALA A 203 -17.18 5.21 -5.97
N LEU A 204 -16.82 6.15 -5.10
CA LEU A 204 -17.74 6.79 -4.15
C LEU A 204 -18.82 7.60 -4.87
N CYS A 205 -18.45 8.43 -5.85
CA CYS A 205 -19.39 9.21 -6.65
C CYS A 205 -20.42 8.29 -7.34
N LEU A 206 -19.97 7.18 -7.91
CA LEU A 206 -20.83 6.22 -8.58
C LEU A 206 -21.74 5.46 -7.60
N ALA A 207 -21.22 5.09 -6.43
CA ALA A 207 -22.00 4.46 -5.36
C ALA A 207 -23.09 5.40 -4.82
N VAL A 208 -22.78 6.69 -4.63
CA VAL A 208 -23.75 7.71 -4.22
C VAL A 208 -24.76 7.98 -5.32
N TRP A 209 -24.33 8.04 -6.59
CA TRP A 209 -25.24 8.27 -7.72
C TRP A 209 -26.30 7.18 -7.81
N ILE A 210 -25.90 5.90 -7.76
CA ILE A 210 -26.85 4.79 -7.81
C ILE A 210 -27.73 4.76 -6.55
N ALA A 211 -27.19 5.12 -5.39
CA ALA A 211 -27.97 5.25 -4.17
C ALA A 211 -29.10 6.27 -4.34
N VAL A 212 -28.77 7.49 -4.77
CA VAL A 212 -29.74 8.56 -5.00
C VAL A 212 -30.76 8.17 -6.05
N LYS A 213 -30.32 7.56 -7.16
CA LYS A 213 -31.22 7.06 -8.20
C LYS A 213 -32.20 6.02 -7.64
N HIS A 214 -31.70 5.05 -6.88
CA HIS A 214 -32.52 3.98 -6.31
C HIS A 214 -33.52 4.52 -5.29
N PHE A 215 -33.13 5.43 -4.39
CA PHE A 215 -34.05 6.07 -3.44
C PHE A 215 -35.11 6.94 -4.12
N ARG A 216 -34.76 7.63 -5.23
CA ARG A 216 -35.74 8.38 -6.03
C ARG A 216 -36.75 7.47 -6.73
N GLU A 217 -36.32 6.28 -7.17
CA GLU A 217 -37.20 5.28 -7.80
C GLU A 217 -38.08 4.55 -6.77
N LEU A 218 -37.53 4.24 -5.58
CA LEU A 218 -38.24 3.63 -4.45
C LEU A 218 -39.28 4.55 -3.79
N GLN A 219 -39.25 5.86 -4.06
CA GLN A 219 -40.31 6.79 -3.66
C GLN A 219 -41.65 6.52 -4.41
N ARG A 220 -41.69 5.55 -5.34
CA ARG A 220 -42.93 4.95 -5.87
C ARG A 220 -43.32 3.70 -5.06
N PRO A 221 -44.59 3.53 -4.68
CA PRO A 221 -45.00 2.58 -3.66
C PRO A 221 -45.02 1.15 -4.19
N SER A 222 -43.91 0.41 -4.07
CA SER A 222 -43.98 -1.06 -4.00
C SER A 222 -42.72 -1.69 -3.41
N THR A 223 -42.95 -2.47 -2.35
CA THR A 223 -42.38 -3.80 -2.07
C THR A 223 -40.87 -3.97 -2.24
N GLY A 224 -40.11 -3.73 -1.17
CA GLY A 224 -38.69 -4.11 -1.14
C GLY A 224 -37.92 -3.84 0.15
N SER A 225 -38.53 -3.98 1.34
CA SER A 225 -37.87 -3.66 2.63
C SER A 225 -36.49 -4.31 2.79
N VAL A 226 -36.37 -5.62 2.47
CA VAL A 226 -35.13 -6.37 2.69
C VAL A 226 -34.02 -6.03 1.69
N ILE A 227 -34.38 -5.72 0.43
CA ILE A 227 -33.40 -5.33 -0.60
C ILE A 227 -32.87 -3.92 -0.30
N GLY A 228 -33.74 -3.02 0.17
CA GLY A 228 -33.37 -1.68 0.63
C GLY A 228 -32.40 -1.73 1.82
N ASP A 229 -32.63 -2.62 2.79
CA ASP A 229 -31.77 -2.77 3.97
C ASP A 229 -30.37 -3.26 3.60
N CYS A 230 -30.26 -4.30 2.75
CA CYS A 230 -28.97 -4.81 2.29
C CYS A 230 -28.18 -3.74 1.51
N PHE A 231 -28.86 -3.04 0.60
CA PHE A 231 -28.26 -1.96 -0.19
C PHE A 231 -27.80 -0.79 0.69
N THR A 232 -28.55 -0.45 1.74
CA THR A 232 -28.20 0.58 2.72
C THR A 232 -26.96 0.19 3.52
N VAL A 233 -26.86 -1.06 3.99
CA VAL A 233 -25.65 -1.58 4.64
C VAL A 233 -24.45 -1.52 3.70
N LEU A 234 -24.67 -1.82 2.41
CA LEU A 234 -23.64 -1.75 1.39
C LEU A 234 -23.15 -0.29 1.22
N ILE A 235 -24.02 0.69 1.07
CA ILE A 235 -23.60 2.09 0.94
C ILE A 235 -22.87 2.57 2.19
N LYS A 236 -23.41 2.26 3.38
CA LYS A 236 -22.81 2.67 4.66
C LYS A 236 -21.36 2.20 4.76
N THR A 237 -21.12 0.91 4.52
CA THR A 237 -19.77 0.33 4.59
C THR A 237 -18.84 0.85 3.48
N HIS A 238 -19.35 1.18 2.28
CA HIS A 238 -18.57 1.89 1.26
C HIS A 238 -18.13 3.28 1.72
N VAL A 239 -19.06 4.07 2.27
CA VAL A 239 -18.77 5.43 2.75
C VAL A 239 -17.75 5.40 3.87
N PHE A 240 -17.88 4.47 4.83
CA PHE A 240 -16.88 4.29 5.89
C PHE A 240 -15.50 3.94 5.35
N TYR A 241 -15.43 3.01 4.38
CA TYR A 241 -14.17 2.66 3.74
C TYR A 241 -13.54 3.87 3.04
N SER A 242 -14.30 4.58 2.19
CA SER A 242 -13.78 5.70 1.41
C SER A 242 -13.37 6.88 2.31
N ALA A 243 -14.10 7.13 3.41
CA ALA A 243 -13.71 8.14 4.40
C ALA A 243 -12.41 7.77 5.12
N SER A 244 -12.26 6.50 5.51
CA SER A 244 -11.04 5.99 6.14
C SER A 244 -9.85 6.11 5.19
N TYR A 245 -10.04 5.74 3.91
CA TYR A 245 -9.02 5.86 2.88
C TYR A 245 -8.61 7.32 2.64
N ALA A 246 -9.59 8.22 2.53
CA ALA A 246 -9.34 9.64 2.33
C ALA A 246 -8.53 10.23 3.49
N ALA A 247 -8.86 9.88 4.75
CA ALA A 247 -8.12 10.33 5.92
C ALA A 247 -6.64 9.87 5.87
N VAL A 248 -6.41 8.58 5.56
CA VAL A 248 -5.05 8.03 5.43
C VAL A 248 -4.28 8.69 4.28
N SER A 249 -4.94 8.90 3.14
CA SER A 249 -4.32 9.53 1.98
C SER A 249 -3.97 11.00 2.25
N CYS A 250 -4.86 11.78 2.86
CA CYS A 250 -4.60 13.16 3.23
C CYS A 250 -3.43 13.27 4.21
N PHE A 251 -3.38 12.39 5.21
CA PHE A 251 -2.26 12.35 6.14
C PHE A 251 -0.93 12.02 5.43
N SER A 252 -0.95 11.03 4.53
CA SER A 252 0.23 10.59 3.78
C SER A 252 0.74 11.67 2.83
N LEU A 253 -0.14 12.29 2.05
CA LEU A 253 0.19 13.39 1.13
C LEU A 253 0.63 14.65 1.89
N GLY A 254 0.01 14.96 3.03
CA GLY A 254 0.41 16.09 3.88
C GLY A 254 1.82 15.92 4.46
N LEU A 255 2.16 14.72 4.92
CA LEU A 255 3.52 14.40 5.38
C LEU A 255 4.54 14.46 4.24
N LEU A 256 4.17 13.95 3.05
CA LEU A 256 5.02 14.02 1.85
C LEU A 256 5.30 15.46 1.44
N SER A 257 4.28 16.33 1.44
CA SER A 257 4.42 17.76 1.12
C SER A 257 5.36 18.49 2.09
N ARG A 258 5.19 18.26 3.40
CA ARG A 258 6.08 18.85 4.43
C ARG A 258 7.54 18.42 4.22
N LYS A 259 7.79 17.14 3.93
CA LYS A 259 9.13 16.62 3.68
C LYS A 259 9.79 17.26 2.44
N ILE A 260 9.03 17.50 1.36
CA ILE A 260 9.55 18.18 0.16
C ILE A 260 9.94 19.62 0.49
N SER A 261 9.07 20.35 1.19
CA SER A 261 9.32 21.75 1.59
C SER A 261 10.55 21.91 2.49
N VAL A 262 10.74 21.01 3.46
CA VAL A 262 11.94 21.03 4.33
C VAL A 262 13.20 20.74 3.52
N ARG A 263 13.16 19.80 2.56
CA ARG A 263 14.35 19.50 1.74
C ARG A 263 14.74 20.67 0.84
N GLN A 264 13.77 21.35 0.23
CA GLN A 264 14.02 22.58 -0.54
C GLN A 264 14.69 23.66 0.33
N SER A 265 14.20 23.86 1.56
CA SER A 265 14.82 24.83 2.49
C SER A 265 16.26 24.48 2.88
N VAL A 266 16.63 23.19 2.93
CA VAL A 266 18.01 22.77 3.24
C VAL A 266 18.93 22.94 2.03
N THR A 267 18.43 22.73 0.80
CA THR A 267 19.20 23.03 -0.42
C THR A 267 19.41 24.52 -0.65
N ASP A 268 18.47 25.37 -0.24
CA ASP A 268 18.59 26.84 -0.34
C ASP A 268 19.56 27.44 0.70
N ILE A 269 19.92 26.69 1.74
CA ILE A 269 20.92 27.10 2.75
C ILE A 269 22.36 26.74 2.31
N CYS A 270 22.53 25.91 1.27
CA CYS A 270 23.83 25.50 0.73
C CYS A 270 24.24 26.27 -0.55
N ILE A 271 23.66 27.45 -0.81
CA ILE A 271 24.09 28.36 -1.89
C ILE A 271 24.77 29.58 -1.29
#